data_AF-A0A1Q7IMF1-F1
#
_entry.id   AF-A0A1Q7IMF1-F1
#
_cell.length_a   1.000
_cell.length_b   1.000
_cell.length_c   1.000
_cell.angle_alpha   90.00
_cell.angle_beta   90.00
_cell.angle_gamma   90.00
#
_symmetry.space_group_name_H-M   'P 1'
#
loop_
_entity.id
_entity.type
_entity.pdbx_description
1 polymer ?
#
loop_
_entity_poly.entity_id
_entity_poly.type
_entity_poly.pdbx_seq_one_letter_code
_entity_poly.pdbx_strand_id
1 'polypeptide(L)'
;MKLIASQTGSPRTADQTAIAWFYAGVGWAHWSEAAHGLAVNNRSSRSEISRIFAQLAVAGADTIITTWAGKRAYAADPTAVTWRPITAIRLGGDGNPKTPADPNWTPLIPTQPHPEYVAAHPSVNGASAAMLQHYFGDDDKNQSFMLTYPIAPSTAFGALPPGSTGFRSLTSIAQAEDEANDARLYGGLHYRSSIRGSDAEVIAIYTFPFLFFH
;
A
#
# COMPACT_ATOMS: atom_id res chain seq x y z
N MET A 1 -4.52 6.07 -14.82
CA MET A 1 -3.13 6.04 -14.30
C MET A 1 -2.33 7.23 -14.83
N LYS A 2 -1.91 7.25 -16.11
CA LYS A 2 -1.06 8.32 -16.69
C LYS A 2 -1.42 9.75 -16.24
N LEU A 3 -2.69 10.14 -16.39
CA LEU A 3 -3.17 11.48 -16.01
C LEU A 3 -3.07 11.73 -14.49
N ILE A 4 -3.73 10.91 -13.68
CA ILE A 4 -3.81 11.10 -12.22
C ILE A 4 -2.47 10.87 -11.50
N ALA A 5 -1.50 10.20 -12.12
CA ALA A 5 -0.20 9.88 -11.51
C ALA A 5 0.95 10.78 -12.00
N SER A 6 0.72 11.61 -13.02
CA SER A 6 1.74 12.51 -13.58
C SER A 6 2.30 13.44 -12.51
N GLN A 7 3.62 13.68 -12.49
CA GLN A 7 4.24 14.62 -11.57
C GLN A 7 3.72 16.04 -11.77
N THR A 8 3.50 16.44 -13.02
CA THR A 8 3.03 17.78 -13.42
C THR A 8 1.71 17.68 -14.19
N GLY A 9 0.88 18.74 -14.14
CA GLY A 9 -0.39 18.81 -14.88
C GLY A 9 -1.43 17.76 -14.47
N SER A 10 -1.25 17.09 -13.33
CA SER A 10 -2.20 16.10 -12.82
C SER A 10 -3.44 16.79 -12.25
N PRO A 11 -4.65 16.23 -12.44
CA PRO A 11 -5.88 16.69 -11.81
C PRO A 11 -6.02 16.24 -10.35
N ARG A 12 -4.96 15.68 -9.72
CA ARG A 12 -4.99 15.29 -8.31
C ARG A 12 -5.38 16.47 -7.43
N THR A 13 -6.25 16.22 -6.47
CA THR A 13 -6.48 17.18 -5.38
C THR A 13 -5.23 17.30 -4.52
N ALA A 14 -5.18 18.34 -3.69
CA ALA A 14 -4.13 18.50 -2.69
C ALA A 14 -4.08 17.29 -1.75
N ASP A 15 -5.24 16.77 -1.34
CA ASP A 15 -5.35 15.60 -0.45
C ASP A 15 -4.86 14.31 -1.13
N GLN A 16 -5.18 14.07 -2.40
CA GLN A 16 -4.63 12.91 -3.14
C GLN A 16 -3.10 12.96 -3.27
N THR A 17 -2.54 14.16 -3.42
CA THR A 17 -1.08 14.36 -3.41
C THR A 17 -0.51 14.08 -2.02
N ALA A 18 -1.16 14.56 -0.97
CA ALA A 18 -0.79 14.29 0.41
C ALA A 18 -0.85 12.79 0.75
N ILE A 19 -1.92 12.08 0.36
CA ILE A 19 -2.07 10.62 0.54
C ILE A 19 -0.92 9.88 -0.14
N ALA A 20 -0.58 10.22 -1.39
CA ALA A 20 0.53 9.59 -2.10
C ALA A 20 1.84 9.67 -1.30
N TRP A 21 2.17 10.86 -0.81
CA TRP A 21 3.38 11.09 -0.04
C TRP A 21 3.31 10.51 1.38
N PHE A 22 2.14 10.53 2.02
CA PHE A 22 1.89 9.97 3.35
C PHE A 22 2.23 8.47 3.38
N TYR A 23 1.77 7.71 2.38
CA TYR A 23 2.04 6.27 2.26
C TYR A 23 3.24 5.94 1.35
N ALA A 24 4.13 6.90 1.08
CA ALA A 24 5.32 6.67 0.25
C ALA A 24 6.34 5.74 0.93
N GLY A 25 6.38 5.77 2.27
CA GLY A 25 7.36 5.09 3.12
C GLY A 25 7.10 3.60 3.30
N VAL A 26 7.57 3.07 4.43
CA VAL A 26 7.42 1.65 4.75
C VAL A 26 5.99 1.39 5.22
N GLY A 27 5.19 0.66 4.44
CA GLY A 27 3.79 0.38 4.75
C GLY A 27 3.58 -0.28 6.12
N TRP A 28 4.54 -1.08 6.57
CA TRP A 28 4.54 -1.76 7.88
C TRP A 28 4.35 -0.83 9.08
N ALA A 29 4.95 0.36 9.03
CA ALA A 29 4.92 1.29 10.16
C ALA A 29 3.50 1.78 10.44
N HIS A 30 2.74 2.14 9.39
CA HIS A 30 1.35 2.55 9.53
C HIS A 30 0.47 1.45 10.11
N TRP A 31 0.66 0.20 9.70
CA TRP A 31 -0.14 -0.91 10.22
C TRP A 31 0.19 -1.24 11.68
N SER A 32 1.43 -1.00 12.11
CA SER A 32 1.81 -1.08 13.53
C SER A 32 1.13 0.02 14.36
N GLU A 33 1.02 1.23 13.82
CA GLU A 33 0.29 2.34 14.47
C GLU A 33 -1.22 2.10 14.50
N ALA A 34 -1.79 1.59 13.40
CA ALA A 34 -3.19 1.18 13.35
C ALA A 34 -3.49 0.14 14.44
N ALA A 35 -2.68 -0.91 14.53
CA ALA A 35 -2.82 -1.94 15.56
C ALA A 35 -2.74 -1.37 16.98
N HIS A 36 -1.81 -0.45 17.23
CA HIS A 36 -1.71 0.23 18.52
C HIS A 36 -2.97 1.04 18.83
N GLY A 37 -3.39 1.91 17.91
CA GLY A 37 -4.55 2.79 18.08
C GLY A 37 -5.83 1.99 18.31
N LEU A 38 -6.05 0.95 17.50
CA LEU A 38 -7.19 0.04 17.64
C LEU A 38 -7.17 -0.68 19.00
N ALA A 39 -6.02 -1.23 19.41
CA ALA A 39 -5.93 -1.94 20.69
C ALA A 39 -6.17 -1.03 21.89
N VAL A 40 -5.67 0.22 21.86
CA VAL A 40 -5.94 1.22 22.89
C VAL A 40 -7.43 1.57 22.93
N ASN A 41 -8.04 1.83 21.78
CA ASN A 41 -9.44 2.26 21.69
C ASN A 41 -10.42 1.16 22.08
N ASN A 42 -10.08 -0.10 21.81
CA ASN A 42 -10.85 -1.27 22.24
C ASN A 42 -10.48 -1.76 23.65
N ARG A 43 -9.60 -1.04 24.38
CA ARG A 43 -9.16 -1.37 25.75
C ARG A 43 -8.61 -2.78 25.90
N SER A 44 -7.89 -3.26 24.88
CA SER A 44 -7.29 -4.59 24.87
C SER A 44 -6.32 -4.76 26.04
N SER A 45 -6.31 -5.96 26.64
CA SER A 45 -5.35 -6.36 27.66
C SER A 45 -3.93 -6.43 27.11
N ARG A 46 -2.93 -6.43 28.00
CA ARG A 46 -1.51 -6.56 27.60
C ARG A 46 -1.23 -7.85 26.80
N SER A 47 -1.88 -8.95 27.18
CA SER A 47 -1.77 -10.23 26.47
C SER A 47 -2.40 -10.17 25.08
N GLU A 48 -3.54 -9.47 24.91
CA GLU A 48 -4.16 -9.28 23.60
C GLU A 48 -3.30 -8.38 22.71
N ILE A 49 -2.80 -7.26 23.24
CA ILE A 49 -1.86 -6.38 22.52
C ILE A 49 -0.64 -7.19 22.06
N SER A 50 -0.02 -7.98 22.93
CA SER A 50 1.14 -8.81 22.58
C SER A 50 0.82 -9.80 21.45
N ARG A 51 -0.37 -10.40 21.49
CA ARG A 51 -0.83 -11.35 20.47
C ARG A 51 -1.08 -10.65 19.13
N ILE A 52 -1.77 -9.50 19.13
CA ILE A 52 -2.05 -8.70 17.94
C ILE A 52 -0.74 -8.32 17.24
N PHE A 53 0.23 -7.76 17.97
CA PHE A 53 1.52 -7.37 17.39
C PHE A 53 2.33 -8.57 16.89
N ALA A 54 2.30 -9.71 17.60
CA ALA A 54 2.99 -10.91 17.17
C ALA A 54 2.41 -11.47 15.86
N GLN A 55 1.09 -11.57 15.76
CA GLN A 55 0.44 -12.05 14.54
C GLN A 55 0.56 -11.06 13.39
N LEU A 56 0.50 -9.76 13.67
CA LEU A 56 0.79 -8.74 12.67
C LEU A 56 2.22 -8.98 12.17
N ALA A 57 3.23 -9.06 13.04
CA ALA A 57 4.61 -9.30 12.61
C ALA A 57 4.80 -10.58 11.75
N VAL A 58 4.17 -11.70 12.13
CA VAL A 58 4.17 -12.93 11.32
C VAL A 58 3.51 -12.67 9.96
N ALA A 59 2.36 -11.99 9.97
CA ALA A 59 1.64 -11.64 8.76
C ALA A 59 2.48 -10.75 7.81
N GLY A 60 3.10 -9.72 8.34
CA GLY A 60 4.01 -8.86 7.58
C GLY A 60 5.15 -9.63 6.96
N ALA A 61 5.80 -10.49 7.75
CA ALA A 61 6.97 -11.26 7.32
C ALA A 61 6.61 -12.21 6.17
N ASP A 62 5.56 -13.03 6.34
CA ASP A 62 5.13 -13.99 5.33
C ASP A 62 4.68 -13.29 4.04
N THR A 63 3.95 -12.19 4.16
CA THR A 63 3.50 -11.37 3.02
C THR A 63 4.67 -10.82 2.22
N ILE A 64 5.67 -10.26 2.91
CA ILE A 64 6.85 -9.69 2.26
C ILE A 64 7.68 -10.79 1.58
N ILE A 65 7.89 -11.94 2.25
CA ILE A 65 8.63 -13.08 1.68
C ILE A 65 7.94 -13.57 0.39
N THR A 66 6.64 -13.83 0.47
CA THR A 66 5.85 -14.34 -0.65
C THR A 66 5.75 -13.33 -1.79
N THR A 67 5.52 -12.05 -1.49
CA THR A 67 5.50 -10.99 -2.50
C THR A 67 6.84 -10.88 -3.23
N TRP A 68 7.96 -10.89 -2.51
CA TRP A 68 9.28 -10.81 -3.16
C TRP A 68 9.62 -12.07 -3.95
N ALA A 69 9.20 -13.25 -3.47
CA ALA A 69 9.27 -14.48 -4.25
C ALA A 69 8.46 -14.36 -5.55
N GLY A 70 7.22 -13.87 -5.47
CA GLY A 70 6.35 -13.61 -6.61
C GLY A 70 6.95 -12.61 -7.59
N LYS A 71 7.44 -11.47 -7.12
CA LYS A 71 8.15 -10.47 -7.96
C LYS A 71 9.29 -11.10 -8.74
N ARG A 72 10.10 -11.94 -8.10
CA ARG A 72 11.21 -12.65 -8.78
C ARG A 72 10.70 -13.67 -9.78
N ALA A 73 9.66 -14.43 -9.43
CA ALA A 73 9.08 -15.44 -10.31
C ALA A 73 8.49 -14.82 -11.58
N TYR A 74 7.64 -13.78 -11.45
CA TYR A 74 7.07 -13.08 -12.60
C TYR A 74 8.13 -12.35 -13.42
N ALA A 75 9.13 -11.74 -12.79
CA ALA A 75 10.21 -11.08 -13.55
C ALA A 75 11.12 -12.07 -14.30
N ALA A 76 11.17 -13.34 -13.88
CA ALA A 76 11.92 -14.39 -14.57
C ALA A 76 11.12 -15.05 -15.71
N ASP A 77 9.79 -14.85 -15.77
CA ASP A 77 8.94 -15.32 -16.85
C ASP A 77 9.03 -14.36 -18.05
N PRO A 78 9.58 -14.77 -19.20
CA PRO A 78 9.71 -13.91 -20.37
C PRO A 78 8.37 -13.52 -21.00
N THR A 79 7.28 -14.18 -20.62
CA THR A 79 5.92 -13.86 -21.09
C THR A 79 5.19 -12.87 -20.19
N ALA A 80 5.68 -12.65 -18.96
CA ALA A 80 5.08 -11.73 -18.02
C ALA A 80 5.60 -10.30 -18.21
N VAL A 81 4.69 -9.34 -18.33
CA VAL A 81 5.04 -7.91 -18.39
C VAL A 81 4.95 -7.32 -16.99
N THR A 82 6.09 -7.17 -16.34
CA THR A 82 6.19 -6.56 -14.99
C THR A 82 6.78 -5.15 -15.01
N TRP A 83 6.61 -4.44 -16.13
CA TRP A 83 7.12 -3.08 -16.30
C TRP A 83 6.45 -2.13 -15.32
N ARG A 84 7.25 -1.21 -14.76
CA ARG A 84 6.70 -0.11 -13.96
C ARG A 84 5.92 0.86 -14.86
N PRO A 85 4.94 1.61 -14.30
CA PRO A 85 4.18 2.60 -15.06
C PRO A 85 5.06 3.58 -15.83
N ILE A 86 6.19 4.03 -15.26
CA ILE A 86 7.13 4.93 -15.95
C ILE A 86 7.69 4.32 -17.23
N THR A 87 8.07 3.05 -17.22
CA THR A 87 8.59 2.34 -18.40
C THR A 87 7.49 2.18 -19.45
N ALA A 88 6.33 1.66 -19.04
CA ALA A 88 5.22 1.42 -19.96
C ALA A 88 4.68 2.71 -20.59
N ILE A 89 4.56 3.80 -19.82
CA ILE A 89 4.04 5.07 -20.35
C ILE A 89 5.05 5.74 -21.28
N ARG A 90 6.35 5.71 -20.95
CA ARG A 90 7.39 6.34 -21.78
C ARG A 90 7.61 5.61 -23.09
N LEU A 91 7.61 4.28 -23.05
CA LEU A 91 7.84 3.47 -24.24
C LEU A 91 6.56 3.22 -25.05
N GLY A 92 5.39 3.25 -24.39
CA GLY A 92 4.15 2.77 -25.00
C GLY A 92 4.29 1.32 -25.45
N GLY A 93 3.74 0.99 -26.62
CA GLY A 93 4.01 -0.28 -27.31
C GLY A 93 3.17 -1.46 -26.82
N ASP A 94 2.12 -1.23 -26.03
CA ASP A 94 1.14 -2.25 -25.63
C ASP A 94 0.08 -2.53 -26.72
N GLY A 95 0.26 -1.97 -27.92
CA GLY A 95 -0.69 -2.10 -29.04
C GLY A 95 -2.01 -1.36 -28.82
N ASN A 96 -2.15 -0.61 -27.72
CA ASN A 96 -3.37 0.12 -27.41
C ASN A 96 -3.24 1.59 -27.88
N PRO A 97 -4.04 2.02 -28.87
CA PRO A 97 -3.95 3.38 -29.41
C PRO A 97 -4.34 4.47 -28.41
N LYS A 98 -4.97 4.10 -27.27
CA LYS A 98 -5.33 5.03 -26.18
C LYS A 98 -4.18 5.29 -25.20
N THR A 99 -3.05 4.60 -25.36
CA THR A 99 -1.86 4.70 -24.50
C THR A 99 -0.63 5.09 -25.33
N PRO A 100 -0.65 6.24 -26.04
CA PRO A 100 0.52 6.67 -26.79
C PRO A 100 1.69 6.94 -25.85
N ALA A 101 2.89 6.58 -26.35
CA ALA A 101 4.15 6.82 -25.67
C ALA A 101 4.30 8.31 -25.30
N ASP A 102 4.81 8.55 -24.10
CA ASP A 102 5.09 9.89 -23.59
C ASP A 102 6.46 9.89 -22.90
N PRO A 103 7.54 10.16 -23.68
CA PRO A 103 8.91 10.06 -23.19
C PRO A 103 9.23 10.97 -22.00
N ASN A 104 8.45 12.04 -21.83
CA ASN A 104 8.66 13.05 -20.79
C ASN A 104 7.86 12.78 -19.51
N TRP A 105 6.95 11.80 -19.52
CA TRP A 105 6.14 11.50 -18.35
C TRP A 105 7.00 11.06 -17.16
N THR A 106 6.72 11.61 -15.98
CA THR A 106 7.30 11.19 -14.71
C THR A 106 6.19 10.92 -13.69
N PRO A 107 6.34 9.88 -12.84
CA PRO A 107 5.43 9.68 -11.71
C PRO A 107 5.63 10.75 -10.65
N LEU A 108 4.60 11.00 -9.84
CA LEU A 108 4.72 11.89 -8.67
C LEU A 108 5.84 11.45 -7.72
N ILE A 109 5.91 10.13 -7.45
CA ILE A 109 6.93 9.55 -6.57
C ILE A 109 7.95 8.79 -7.44
N PRO A 110 9.27 9.02 -7.24
CA PRO A 110 10.30 8.27 -7.92
C PRO A 110 10.09 6.76 -7.78
N THR A 111 10.08 6.06 -8.92
CA THR A 111 9.83 4.62 -8.96
C THR A 111 11.00 3.85 -8.36
N GLN A 112 10.70 2.92 -7.44
CA GLN A 112 11.72 2.06 -6.83
C GLN A 112 12.23 0.96 -7.77
N PRO A 113 13.52 0.55 -7.67
CA PRO A 113 14.20 -0.31 -8.63
C PRO A 113 13.88 -1.79 -8.42
N HIS A 114 12.61 -2.16 -8.59
CA HIS A 114 12.15 -3.55 -8.54
C HIS A 114 10.93 -3.76 -9.45
N PRO A 115 10.64 -5.02 -9.86
CA PRO A 115 9.49 -5.35 -10.72
C PRO A 115 8.18 -4.79 -10.17
N GLU A 116 7.24 -4.49 -11.08
CA GLU A 116 5.95 -3.89 -10.73
C GLU A 116 5.07 -4.86 -9.95
N TYR A 117 4.85 -6.07 -10.47
CA TYR A 117 3.98 -7.08 -9.89
C TYR A 117 4.79 -8.22 -9.25
N VAL A 118 4.40 -8.81 -8.11
CA VAL A 118 3.24 -8.53 -7.23
C VAL A 118 3.43 -7.20 -6.48
N ALA A 119 2.39 -6.39 -6.29
CA ALA A 119 2.52 -5.08 -5.64
C ALA A 119 2.65 -5.18 -4.11
N ALA A 120 3.83 -4.82 -3.59
CA ALA A 120 4.20 -5.10 -2.19
C ALA A 120 3.39 -4.31 -1.14
N HIS A 121 3.21 -3.00 -1.34
CA HIS A 121 2.38 -2.20 -0.43
C HIS A 121 0.94 -2.73 -0.37
N PRO A 122 0.24 -2.93 -1.51
CA PRO A 122 -1.10 -3.52 -1.49
C PRO A 122 -1.17 -4.89 -0.83
N SER A 123 -0.19 -5.77 -1.06
CA SER A 123 -0.12 -7.05 -0.35
C SER A 123 -0.04 -6.90 1.17
N VAL A 124 0.82 -6.00 1.68
CA VAL A 124 0.93 -5.74 3.13
C VAL A 124 -0.34 -5.06 3.67
N ASN A 125 -0.96 -4.19 2.87
CA ASN A 125 -2.22 -3.53 3.24
C ASN A 125 -3.32 -4.57 3.45
N GLY A 126 -3.60 -5.39 2.43
CA GLY A 126 -4.59 -6.46 2.53
C GLY A 126 -4.33 -7.44 3.66
N ALA A 127 -3.07 -7.86 3.85
CA ALA A 127 -2.68 -8.71 4.98
C ALA A 127 -3.05 -8.12 6.33
N SER A 128 -2.64 -6.88 6.54
CA SER A 128 -2.75 -6.19 7.82
C SER A 128 -4.19 -5.79 8.10
N ALA A 129 -4.90 -5.29 7.08
CA ALA A 129 -6.31 -4.95 7.15
C ALA A 129 -7.15 -6.17 7.53
N ALA A 130 -7.02 -7.27 6.79
CA ALA A 130 -7.77 -8.50 7.05
C ALA A 130 -7.50 -9.07 8.46
N MET A 131 -6.23 -9.05 8.90
CA MET A 131 -5.87 -9.49 10.24
C MET A 131 -6.50 -8.61 11.32
N LEU A 132 -6.44 -7.28 11.17
CA LEU A 132 -7.00 -6.35 12.15
C LEU A 132 -8.53 -6.37 12.15
N GLN A 133 -9.17 -6.52 10.99
CA GLN A 133 -10.61 -6.72 10.85
C GLN A 133 -11.05 -8.02 11.52
N HIS A 134 -10.28 -9.10 11.38
CA HIS A 134 -10.54 -10.34 12.08
C HIS A 134 -10.51 -10.16 13.61
N TYR A 135 -9.54 -9.38 14.12
CA TYR A 135 -9.39 -9.12 15.56
C TYR A 135 -10.43 -8.17 16.15
N PHE A 136 -10.67 -7.03 15.50
CA PHE A 136 -11.48 -5.95 16.05
C PHE A 136 -12.91 -5.91 15.48
N GLY A 137 -13.15 -6.57 14.35
CA GLY A 137 -14.39 -6.49 13.57
C GLY A 137 -14.37 -5.35 12.55
N ASP A 138 -15.35 -5.37 11.66
CA ASP A 138 -15.48 -4.45 10.52
C ASP A 138 -16.13 -3.09 10.86
N ASP A 139 -16.26 -2.26 9.82
CA ASP A 139 -16.65 -0.83 9.78
C ASP A 139 -17.85 -0.41 10.67
N ASP A 140 -18.73 -1.33 11.09
CA ASP A 140 -19.90 -1.05 11.92
C ASP A 140 -19.57 -0.63 13.37
N LYS A 141 -18.32 -0.79 13.81
CA LYS A 141 -17.89 -0.46 15.19
C LYS A 141 -17.31 0.94 15.36
N ASN A 142 -17.26 1.77 14.32
CA ASN A 142 -16.62 3.10 14.37
C ASN A 142 -15.18 3.01 14.93
N GLN A 143 -14.33 2.27 14.22
CA GLN A 143 -12.94 1.98 14.59
C GLN A 143 -12.03 3.16 14.24
N SER A 144 -12.22 4.28 14.94
CA SER A 144 -11.42 5.47 14.69
C SER A 144 -9.99 5.29 15.23
N PHE A 145 -8.98 5.65 14.46
CA PHE A 145 -7.58 5.70 14.89
C PHE A 145 -6.82 6.77 14.10
N MET A 146 -5.60 7.06 14.55
CA MET A 146 -4.73 8.02 13.88
C MET A 146 -3.47 7.31 13.41
N LEU A 147 -3.11 7.58 12.17
CA LEU A 147 -1.80 7.26 11.62
C LEU A 147 -0.95 8.53 11.68
N THR A 148 0.30 8.40 12.06
CA THR A 148 1.29 9.44 11.99
C THR A 148 2.29 9.12 10.89
N TYR A 149 2.77 10.16 10.21
CA TYR A 149 3.68 9.99 9.10
C TYR A 149 5.03 9.37 9.55
N PRO A 150 5.39 8.14 9.16
CA PRO A 150 6.65 7.51 9.49
C PRO A 150 7.56 7.58 8.27
N ILE A 151 7.78 8.79 7.74
CA ILE A 151 9.07 9.11 7.15
C ILE A 151 9.55 10.34 7.90
N ALA A 152 10.39 10.13 8.93
CA ALA A 152 11.41 11.14 9.23
C ALA A 152 12.08 11.43 7.88
N PRO A 153 12.12 12.68 7.38
CA PRO A 153 12.53 13.00 6.02
C PRO A 153 13.80 12.23 5.71
N SER A 154 13.65 11.12 4.99
CA SER A 154 14.80 10.34 4.59
C SER A 154 15.57 11.27 3.68
N THR A 155 16.90 11.25 3.73
CA THR A 155 17.74 11.98 2.78
C THR A 155 17.43 11.67 1.31
N ALA A 156 16.61 10.65 1.03
CA ALA A 156 16.11 10.29 -0.30
C ALA A 156 14.95 11.17 -0.82
N PHE A 157 14.23 11.92 0.04
CA PHE A 157 13.15 12.81 -0.39
C PHE A 157 13.42 14.23 0.13
N GLY A 158 13.33 15.22 -0.77
CA GLY A 158 13.44 16.64 -0.39
C GLY A 158 12.25 17.10 0.45
N ALA A 159 12.06 18.42 0.59
CA ALA A 159 10.90 18.97 1.27
C ALA A 159 9.59 18.42 0.64
N LEU A 160 8.76 17.79 1.46
CA LEU A 160 7.51 17.21 1.02
C LEU A 160 6.45 18.29 0.79
N PRO A 161 5.47 18.08 -0.11
CA PRO A 161 4.37 19.02 -0.30
C PRO A 161 3.58 19.26 1.00
N PRO A 162 3.00 20.45 1.22
CA PRO A 162 2.13 20.72 2.36
C PRO A 162 1.01 19.67 2.50
N GLY A 163 0.73 19.26 3.74
CA GLY A 163 -0.25 18.20 4.05
C GLY A 163 0.27 16.77 3.91
N SER A 164 1.50 16.58 3.39
CA SER A 164 2.15 15.26 3.31
C SER A 164 2.78 14.81 4.63
N THR A 165 2.83 15.69 5.64
CA THR A 165 3.39 15.45 6.96
C THR A 165 2.32 15.69 8.04
N GLY A 166 2.41 14.97 9.15
CA GLY A 166 1.48 15.09 10.28
C GLY A 166 0.74 13.78 10.55
N PHE A 167 -0.58 13.86 10.65
CA PHE A 167 -1.45 12.75 11.02
C PHE A 167 -2.60 12.58 10.03
N ARG A 168 -3.08 11.35 9.88
CA ARG A 168 -4.33 10.99 9.19
C ARG A 168 -5.28 10.39 10.21
N SER A 169 -6.43 11.02 10.40
CA SER A 169 -7.50 10.48 11.23
C SER A 169 -8.41 9.63 10.36
N LEU A 170 -8.53 8.36 10.70
CA LEU A 170 -9.31 7.38 9.95
C LEU A 170 -10.44 6.88 10.84
N THR A 171 -11.59 6.58 10.24
CA THR A 171 -12.79 6.09 10.96
C THR A 171 -12.95 4.58 10.87
N SER A 172 -12.18 3.91 9.99
CA SER A 172 -12.20 2.47 9.86
C SER A 172 -10.92 1.88 9.28
N ILE A 173 -10.79 0.55 9.39
CA ILE A 173 -9.67 -0.22 8.85
C ILE A 173 -9.72 -0.22 7.31
N ALA A 174 -10.93 -0.37 6.74
CA ALA A 174 -11.13 -0.33 5.29
C ALA A 174 -10.72 1.04 4.70
N GLN A 175 -11.01 2.14 5.40
CA GLN A 175 -10.53 3.46 4.96
C GLN A 175 -8.99 3.52 4.90
N ALA A 176 -8.29 2.95 5.88
CA ALA A 176 -6.83 2.92 5.91
C ALA A 176 -6.25 2.11 4.75
N GLU A 177 -6.85 0.95 4.47
CA GLU A 177 -6.49 0.09 3.36
C GLU A 177 -6.70 0.80 2.02
N ASP A 178 -7.88 1.40 1.81
CA ASP A 178 -8.22 2.15 0.60
C ASP A 178 -7.26 3.31 0.36
N GLU A 179 -7.02 4.16 1.38
CA GLU A 179 -6.08 5.28 1.26
C GLU A 179 -4.66 4.81 0.94
N ALA A 180 -4.18 3.75 1.61
CA ALA A 180 -2.86 3.19 1.40
C ALA A 180 -2.70 2.55 0.01
N ASN A 181 -3.75 1.92 -0.51
CA ASN A 181 -3.80 1.34 -1.85
C ASN A 181 -3.84 2.43 -2.93
N ASP A 182 -4.73 3.41 -2.78
CA ASP A 182 -4.85 4.55 -3.68
C ASP A 182 -3.57 5.40 -3.74
N ALA A 183 -2.84 5.52 -2.63
CA ALA A 183 -1.54 6.20 -2.61
C ALA A 183 -0.56 5.65 -3.67
N ARG A 184 -0.61 4.33 -3.94
CA ARG A 184 0.27 3.69 -4.94
C ARG A 184 -0.11 4.07 -6.36
N LEU A 185 -1.41 4.32 -6.59
CA LEU A 185 -1.93 4.84 -7.84
C LEU A 185 -1.57 6.32 -8.00
N TYR A 186 -1.86 7.16 -7.00
CA TYR A 186 -1.57 8.60 -7.02
C TYR A 186 -0.08 8.88 -7.17
N GLY A 187 0.76 8.08 -6.52
CA GLY A 187 2.22 8.15 -6.60
C GLY A 187 2.81 7.71 -7.95
N GLY A 188 2.02 7.04 -8.80
CA GLY A 188 2.50 6.52 -10.08
C GLY A 188 3.31 5.24 -10.01
N LEU A 189 3.13 4.45 -8.95
CA LEU A 189 4.01 3.34 -8.60
C LEU A 189 3.49 1.98 -9.08
N HIS A 190 2.17 1.78 -9.02
CA HIS A 190 1.53 0.50 -9.38
C HIS A 190 0.26 0.69 -10.21
N TYR A 191 -0.05 -0.29 -11.06
CA TYR A 191 -1.31 -0.29 -11.81
C TYR A 191 -2.49 -0.63 -10.89
N ARG A 192 -3.70 -0.12 -11.22
CA ARG A 192 -4.91 -0.40 -10.45
C ARG A 192 -5.24 -1.91 -10.39
N SER A 193 -4.94 -2.65 -11.45
CA SER A 193 -5.07 -4.12 -11.49
C SER A 193 -4.09 -4.79 -10.53
N SER A 194 -2.81 -4.42 -10.57
CA SER A 194 -1.79 -4.94 -9.68
C SER A 194 -2.10 -4.63 -8.21
N ILE A 195 -2.59 -3.42 -7.92
CA ILE A 195 -3.03 -3.04 -6.57
C ILE A 195 -4.12 -3.98 -6.08
N ARG A 196 -5.26 -4.07 -6.79
CA ARG A 196 -6.39 -4.91 -6.37
C ARG A 196 -6.06 -6.39 -6.33
N GLY A 197 -5.29 -6.89 -7.28
CA GLY A 197 -4.91 -8.30 -7.35
C GLY A 197 -4.03 -8.68 -6.15
N SER A 198 -2.96 -7.92 -5.92
CA SER A 198 -2.01 -8.20 -4.84
C SER A 198 -2.60 -8.00 -3.44
N ASP A 199 -3.54 -7.07 -3.29
CA ASP A 199 -4.33 -6.87 -2.08
C ASP A 199 -5.25 -8.07 -1.80
N ALA A 200 -6.09 -8.44 -2.76
CA ALA A 200 -7.04 -9.55 -2.64
C ALA A 200 -6.37 -10.94 -2.49
N GLU A 201 -5.27 -11.19 -3.22
CA GLU A 201 -4.51 -12.44 -3.13
C GLU A 201 -4.05 -12.72 -1.70
N VAL A 202 -3.63 -11.67 -1.00
CA VAL A 202 -3.09 -11.83 0.34
C VAL A 202 -4.19 -11.92 1.38
N ILE A 203 -5.31 -11.20 1.23
CA ILE A 203 -6.51 -11.41 2.06
C ILE A 203 -6.93 -12.89 2.03
N ALA A 204 -6.91 -13.51 0.84
CA ALA A 204 -7.23 -14.93 0.67
C ALA A 204 -6.20 -15.86 1.34
N ILE A 205 -4.91 -15.50 1.32
CA ILE A 205 -3.85 -16.24 2.02
C ILE A 205 -3.99 -16.09 3.54
N TYR A 206 -4.38 -14.92 4.07
CA TYR A 206 -4.57 -14.71 5.51
C TYR A 206 -5.80 -15.39 6.08
N THR A 207 -6.88 -15.49 5.32
CA THR A 207 -8.10 -16.17 5.80
C THR A 207 -7.91 -17.68 5.94
N PHE A 208 -6.91 -18.28 5.29
CA PHE A 208 -6.70 -19.74 5.27
C PHE A 208 -6.04 -20.33 6.53
N PRO A 209 -4.97 -19.76 7.13
CA PRO A 209 -4.29 -20.34 8.29
C PRO A 209 -4.87 -19.96 9.66
N PHE A 210 -5.74 -18.96 9.78
CA PHE A 210 -6.31 -18.55 11.08
C PHE A 210 -7.37 -19.50 11.64
N LEU A 211 -7.74 -20.56 10.90
CA LEU A 211 -8.53 -21.67 11.42
C LEU A 211 -7.82 -22.46 12.55
N PHE A 212 -6.52 -22.27 12.78
CA PHE A 212 -5.72 -23.10 13.70
C PHE A 212 -5.26 -22.42 15.01
N PHE A 213 -5.62 -21.16 15.27
CA PHE A 213 -5.24 -20.44 16.50
C PHE A 213 -6.44 -20.03 17.38
N HIS A 214 -7.41 -20.92 17.53
CA HIS A 214 -8.50 -20.80 18.51
C HIS A 214 -8.20 -21.67 19.74
#